data_AF-A0A4Y9F125-F1
#
_entry.id   AF-A0A4Y9F125-F1
#
_cell.length_a   1.000
_cell.length_b   1.000
_cell.length_c   1.000
_cell.angle_alpha   90.00
_cell.angle_beta   90.00
_cell.angle_gamma   90.00
#
_symmetry.space_group_name_H-M   'P 1'
#
loop_
_entity.id
_entity.type
_entity.pdbx_description
1 polymer ?
#
loop_
_entity_poly.entity_id
_entity_poly.type
_entity_poly.pdbx_seq_one_letter_code
_entity_poly.pdbx_strand_id
1 'polypeptide(L)'
;VYIIEDDYLADFDSSHSLPLHYLDTDNRVIYIKSFTPTLFPALRIGAISLPNQLRDTFIKHKSLIDYDPNLIMQKALSLYIDNGMFARNTQHLHLIYHAQWNKIKDCLEKYALNIPYRISKGSVTFQLSKGILSP
;
A
#
# COMPACT_ATOMS: atom_id res chain seq x y z
N VAL A 1 -9.15 17.62 14.44
CA VAL A 1 -8.50 16.30 14.32
C VAL A 1 -8.42 15.97 12.85
N TYR A 2 -7.26 15.55 12.36
CA TYR A 2 -7.06 15.02 11.01
C TYR A 2 -6.92 13.50 11.08
N ILE A 3 -7.26 12.82 10.00
CA ILE A 3 -7.10 11.38 9.84
C ILE A 3 -6.02 11.16 8.77
N ILE A 4 -5.07 10.27 9.05
CA ILE A 4 -4.08 9.85 8.06
C ILE A 4 -4.51 8.49 7.54
N GLU A 5 -4.78 8.41 6.25
CA GLU A 5 -5.05 7.17 5.53
C GLU A 5 -3.80 6.78 4.75
N ASP A 6 -3.08 5.78 5.26
CA ASP A 6 -1.89 5.20 4.60
C ASP A 6 -2.31 4.00 3.76
N ASP A 7 -2.57 4.25 2.48
CA ASP A 7 -3.10 3.28 1.54
C ASP A 7 -2.00 2.70 0.63
N TYR A 8 -1.03 2.07 1.28
CA TYR A 8 0.11 1.46 0.59
C TYR A 8 -0.25 0.16 -0.17
N LEU A 9 -1.43 -0.44 0.07
CA LEU A 9 -1.87 -1.68 -0.58
C LEU A 9 -3.15 -1.54 -1.43
N ALA A 10 -3.69 -0.33 -1.62
CA ALA A 10 -4.83 -0.03 -2.50
C ALA A 10 -4.88 -0.87 -3.78
N ASP A 11 -3.74 -0.93 -4.48
CA ASP A 11 -3.63 -1.56 -5.79
C ASP A 11 -3.91 -3.08 -5.77
N PHE A 12 -3.96 -3.69 -4.59
CA PHE A 12 -4.16 -5.12 -4.36
C PHE A 12 -5.47 -5.42 -3.60
N ASP A 13 -6.28 -4.41 -3.28
CA ASP A 13 -7.59 -4.63 -2.66
C ASP A 13 -8.58 -5.17 -3.70
N SER A 14 -8.97 -6.44 -3.53
CA SER A 14 -9.96 -7.08 -4.40
C SER A 14 -11.39 -6.60 -4.15
N SER A 15 -11.65 -5.95 -3.01
CA SER A 15 -12.98 -5.48 -2.63
C SER A 15 -13.42 -4.24 -3.39
N HIS A 16 -12.50 -3.58 -4.13
CA HIS A 16 -12.75 -2.31 -4.85
C HIS A 16 -13.41 -1.26 -3.94
N SER A 17 -13.11 -1.31 -2.64
CA SER A 17 -13.66 -0.36 -1.69
C SER A 17 -13.12 1.03 -1.97
N LEU A 18 -13.97 2.05 -1.84
CA LEU A 18 -13.53 3.43 -1.98
C LEU A 18 -12.69 3.79 -0.75
N PRO A 19 -11.52 4.42 -0.92
CA PRO A 19 -10.71 4.88 0.21
C PRO A 19 -11.50 5.91 1.02
N LEU A 20 -11.21 6.01 2.32
CA LEU A 20 -11.87 6.92 3.25
C LEU A 20 -11.80 8.37 2.76
N HIS A 21 -10.69 8.78 2.16
CA HIS A 21 -10.51 10.09 1.54
C HIS A 21 -11.58 10.40 0.48
N TYR A 22 -12.07 9.40 -0.25
CA TYR A 22 -13.14 9.61 -1.23
C TYR A 22 -14.49 9.94 -0.57
N LEU A 23 -14.66 9.54 0.70
CA LEU A 23 -15.86 9.78 1.50
C LEU A 23 -15.73 11.04 2.38
N ASP A 24 -14.59 11.73 2.32
CA ASP A 24 -14.31 12.90 3.14
C ASP A 24 -15.08 14.13 2.64
N THR A 25 -16.02 14.60 3.46
CA THR A 25 -16.81 15.81 3.20
C THR A 25 -16.32 17.02 4.00
N ASP A 26 -15.47 16.79 5.01
CA ASP A 26 -15.00 17.81 5.94
C ASP A 26 -13.56 18.26 5.66
N ASN A 27 -12.90 17.68 4.65
CA ASN A 27 -11.52 17.98 4.25
C ASN A 27 -10.53 17.75 5.42
N ARG A 28 -10.65 16.58 6.04
CA ARG A 28 -9.89 16.13 7.22
C ARG A 28 -9.04 14.89 7.00
N VAL A 29 -9.13 14.25 5.85
CA VAL A 29 -8.34 13.05 5.52
C VAL A 29 -7.10 13.45 4.73
N ILE A 30 -5.94 13.03 5.23
CA ILE A 30 -4.66 13.07 4.52
C ILE A 30 -4.46 11.68 3.94
N TYR A 31 -4.58 11.56 2.61
CA TYR A 31 -4.42 10.29 1.91
C TYR A 31 -3.00 10.14 1.39
N ILE A 32 -2.37 9.01 1.69
CA ILE A 32 -1.02 8.69 1.28
C ILE A 32 -1.07 7.43 0.43
N LYS A 33 -0.49 7.50 -0.78
CA LYS A 33 -0.35 6.36 -1.68
C LYS A 33 1.12 6.05 -1.92
N SER A 34 1.49 4.78 -1.82
CA SER A 34 2.81 4.29 -2.21
C SER A 34 2.73 3.51 -3.51
N PHE A 35 3.68 3.73 -4.43
CA PHE A 35 3.80 2.91 -5.65
C PHE A 35 4.78 1.75 -5.48
N THR A 36 5.48 1.69 -4.34
CA THR A 36 6.53 0.69 -4.08
C THR A 36 6.05 -0.76 -4.21
N PRO A 37 4.87 -1.16 -3.69
CA PRO A 37 4.46 -2.57 -3.73
C PRO A 37 4.04 -3.09 -5.11
N THR A 38 3.82 -2.18 -6.05
CA THR A 38 3.43 -2.44 -7.45
C THR A 38 4.61 -2.29 -8.40
N LEU A 39 5.60 -1.48 -8.03
CA LEU A 39 6.83 -1.21 -8.78
C LEU A 39 8.04 -1.83 -8.06
N PHE A 40 9.25 -1.38 -8.40
CA PHE A 40 10.47 -1.82 -7.74
C PHE A 40 10.79 -0.92 -6.52
N PRO A 41 11.21 -1.47 -5.37
CA PRO A 41 11.40 -0.70 -4.12
C PRO A 41 12.37 0.48 -4.19
N ALA A 42 13.31 0.46 -5.14
CA ALA A 42 14.27 1.54 -5.31
C ALA A 42 13.66 2.82 -5.90
N LEU A 43 12.43 2.77 -6.45
CA LEU A 43 11.77 3.94 -7.03
C LEU A 43 11.46 5.01 -5.98
N ARG A 44 11.07 4.60 -4.77
CA ARG A 44 10.75 5.50 -3.63
C ARG A 44 9.84 6.68 -3.98
N ILE A 45 8.83 6.44 -4.82
CA ILE A 45 7.79 7.43 -5.13
C ILE A 45 6.51 7.10 -4.36
N GLY A 46 5.93 8.13 -3.76
CA GLY A 46 4.58 8.14 -3.23
C GLY A 46 3.85 9.42 -3.65
N ALA A 47 2.55 9.43 -3.46
CA ALA A 47 1.69 10.59 -3.67
C ALA A 47 0.92 10.89 -2.39
N ILE A 48 0.57 12.17 -2.20
CA ILE A 48 -0.20 12.62 -1.05
C ILE A 48 -1.33 13.54 -1.52
N SER A 49 -2.54 13.29 -1.03
CA SER A 49 -3.67 14.23 -1.10
C SER A 49 -3.77 14.92 0.25
N LEU A 50 -3.67 16.25 0.25
CA LEU A 50 -3.67 17.07 1.46
C LEU A 50 -4.89 17.96 1.51
N PRO A 51 -5.48 18.20 2.70
CA PRO A 51 -6.39 19.30 2.90
C PRO A 51 -5.77 20.63 2.46
N ASN A 52 -6.52 21.43 1.71
CA ASN A 52 -6.05 22.72 1.16
C ASN A 52 -5.36 23.61 2.21
N GLN A 53 -5.88 23.62 3.44
CA GLN A 53 -5.35 24.42 4.56
C GLN A 53 -3.94 23.98 5.02
N LEU A 54 -3.55 22.73 4.75
CA LEU A 54 -2.26 22.16 5.14
C LEU A 54 -1.22 22.24 4.01
N ARG A 55 -1.66 22.42 2.76
CA ARG A 55 -0.81 22.33 1.56
C ARG A 55 0.41 23.24 1.62
N ASP A 56 0.23 24.54 1.85
CA ASP A 56 1.35 25.51 1.82
C ASP A 56 2.35 25.25 2.94
N THR A 57 1.85 24.97 4.15
CA THR A 57 2.68 24.62 5.29
C THR A 57 3.45 23.33 5.03
N PHE A 58 2.79 22.31 4.46
CA PHE A 58 3.43 21.04 4.13
C PHE A 58 4.54 21.21 3.10
N ILE A 59 4.30 21.93 2.00
CA ILE A 59 5.31 22.17 0.95
C ILE A 59 6.52 22.90 1.53
N LYS A 60 6.31 23.92 2.37
CA LYS A 60 7.40 24.65 3.04
C LYS A 60 8.25 23.74 3.92
N HIS A 61 7.63 22.86 4.70
CA HIS A 61 8.38 21.91 5.56
C HIS A 61 9.08 20.84 4.71
N LYS A 62 8.41 20.33 3.68
CA LYS A 62 8.95 19.34 2.75
C LYS A 62 10.24 19.85 2.09
N SER A 63 10.24 21.10 1.60
CA SER A 63 11.43 21.69 0.97
C SER A 63 12.64 21.84 1.90
N LEU A 64 12.42 21.84 3.22
CA LEU A 64 13.50 21.87 4.21
C LEU A 64 14.10 20.48 4.48
N ILE A 65 13.33 19.41 4.26
CA ILE A 65 13.77 18.03 4.48
C ILE A 65 14.49 17.50 3.23
N ASP A 66 13.83 17.59 2.08
CA ASP A 66 14.32 17.12 0.80
C ASP A 66 13.66 17.93 -0.32
N TYR A 67 14.49 18.54 -1.16
CA TYR A 67 14.05 19.52 -2.16
C TYR A 67 12.98 18.95 -3.10
N ASP A 68 13.31 17.87 -3.82
CA ASP A 68 12.37 17.18 -4.72
C ASP A 68 12.68 15.68 -4.84
N PRO A 69 11.65 14.83 -5.03
CA PRO A 69 11.85 13.45 -5.48
C PRO A 69 12.54 13.44 -6.85
N ASN A 70 13.27 12.37 -7.18
CA ASN A 70 13.99 12.25 -8.45
C ASN A 70 13.07 12.49 -9.67
N LEU A 71 13.30 13.60 -10.39
CA LEU A 71 12.47 14.04 -11.52
C LEU A 71 12.44 13.02 -12.67
N ILE A 72 13.55 12.31 -12.93
CA ILE A 72 13.61 11.27 -13.95
C ILE A 72 12.66 10.13 -13.59
N MET A 73 12.66 9.73 -12.31
CA MET A 73 11.76 8.68 -11.81
C MET A 73 10.30 9.11 -11.84
N GLN A 74 10.00 10.38 -11.53
CA GLN A 74 8.65 10.93 -11.67
C GLN A 74 8.16 10.89 -13.12
N LYS A 75 9.01 11.29 -14.08
CA LYS A 75 8.68 11.22 -15.51
C LYS A 75 8.50 9.79 -16.00
N ALA A 76 9.37 8.88 -15.58
CA ALA A 76 9.25 7.47 -15.91
C ALA A 76 7.93 6.87 -15.37
N LEU A 77 7.56 7.21 -14.13
CA LEU A 77 6.29 6.80 -13.55
C LEU A 77 5.09 7.38 -14.32
N SER A 78 5.12 8.68 -14.66
CA SER A 78 4.07 9.30 -15.48
C SER A 78 3.87 8.53 -16.77
N LEU A 79 4.94 8.34 -17.56
CA LEU A 79 4.88 7.60 -18.81
C LEU A 79 4.33 6.17 -18.64
N TYR A 80 4.73 5.49 -17.57
CA TYR A 80 4.29 4.13 -17.25
C TYR A 80 2.81 4.04 -16.85
N ILE A 81 2.26 5.10 -16.25
CA ILE A 81 0.83 5.22 -15.96
C ILE A 81 0.07 5.59 -17.24
N ASP A 82 0.53 6.62 -17.95
CA ASP A 82 -0.14 7.19 -19.12
C ASP A 82 -0.27 6.19 -20.27
N ASN A 83 0.72 5.29 -20.43
CA ASN A 83 0.69 4.24 -21.45
C ASN A 83 -0.03 2.95 -21.01
N GLY A 84 -0.63 2.93 -19.81
CA GLY A 84 -1.40 1.80 -19.27
C GLY A 84 -0.56 0.60 -18.81
N MET A 85 0.78 0.65 -18.90
CA MET A 85 1.64 -0.44 -18.44
C MET A 85 1.53 -0.66 -16.93
N PHE A 86 1.32 0.40 -16.15
CA PHE A 86 1.05 0.31 -14.72
C PHE A 86 -0.15 -0.57 -14.43
N ALA A 87 -1.30 -0.26 -15.02
CA ALA A 87 -2.53 -1.03 -14.83
C ALA A 87 -2.35 -2.50 -15.21
N ARG A 88 -1.69 -2.77 -16.34
CA ARG A 88 -1.38 -4.14 -16.80
C ARG A 88 -0.51 -4.89 -15.80
N ASN A 89 0.53 -4.25 -15.26
CA ASN A 89 1.41 -4.87 -14.27
C ASN A 89 0.72 -5.10 -12.94
N THR A 90 -0.10 -4.16 -12.47
CA THR A 90 -0.92 -4.33 -11.26
C THR A 90 -1.83 -5.55 -11.37
N GLN A 91 -2.52 -5.71 -12.51
CA GLN A 91 -3.35 -6.90 -12.77
C GLN A 91 -2.53 -8.19 -12.76
N HIS A 92 -1.36 -8.19 -13.42
CA HIS A 92 -0.47 -9.34 -13.43
C HIS A 92 0.01 -9.72 -12.02
N LEU A 93 0.41 -8.73 -11.22
CA LEU A 93 0.81 -8.95 -9.83
C LEU A 93 -0.35 -9.45 -8.97
N HIS A 94 -1.57 -8.92 -9.16
CA HIS A 94 -2.77 -9.41 -8.46
C HIS A 94 -3.00 -10.90 -8.72
N LEU A 95 -2.87 -11.37 -9.97
CA LEU A 95 -2.99 -12.79 -10.30
C LEU A 95 -1.93 -13.65 -9.60
N ILE A 96 -0.68 -13.18 -9.57
CA ILE A 96 0.41 -13.87 -8.86
C ILE A 96 0.11 -13.97 -7.37
N TYR A 97 -0.26 -12.86 -6.72
CA TYR A 97 -0.53 -12.83 -5.29
C TYR A 97 -1.76 -13.65 -4.92
N HIS A 98 -2.80 -13.63 -5.74
CA HIS A 98 -3.98 -14.47 -5.56
C HIS A 98 -3.63 -15.97 -5.63
N ALA A 99 -2.80 -16.37 -6.60
CA ALA A 99 -2.34 -17.75 -6.70
C ALA A 99 -1.48 -18.18 -5.50
N GLN A 100 -0.62 -17.29 -4.99
CA GLN A 100 0.16 -17.54 -3.77
C GLN A 100 -0.74 -17.64 -2.54
N TRP A 101 -1.75 -16.78 -2.43
CA TRP A 101 -2.70 -16.78 -1.33
C TRP A 101 -3.48 -18.09 -1.25
N ASN A 102 -3.96 -18.60 -2.40
CA ASN A 102 -4.61 -19.91 -2.46
C ASN A 102 -3.68 -21.04 -2.02
N LYS A 103 -2.43 -21.06 -2.50
CA LYS A 103 -1.44 -22.08 -2.07
C LYS A 103 -1.19 -22.07 -0.57
N ILE A 104 -1.08 -20.88 0.03
CA ILE A 104 -0.92 -20.72 1.47
C ILE A 104 -2.16 -21.25 2.19
N LYS A 105 -3.35 -20.88 1.73
CA LYS A 105 -4.62 -21.33 2.30
C LYS A 105 -4.73 -22.86 2.26
N ASP A 106 -4.50 -23.48 1.10
CA ASP A 106 -4.54 -24.94 0.93
C ASP A 106 -3.54 -25.64 1.88
N CYS A 107 -2.35 -25.05 2.06
CA CYS A 107 -1.34 -25.56 2.98
C CYS A 107 -1.82 -25.50 4.44
N LEU A 108 -2.37 -24.37 4.87
CA LEU A 108 -2.86 -24.17 6.23
C LEU A 108 -4.05 -25.10 6.55
N GLU A 109 -4.96 -25.28 5.60
CA GLU A 109 -6.09 -26.22 5.71
C GLU A 109 -5.58 -27.68 5.80
N LYS A 110 -4.60 -28.05 4.97
CA LYS A 110 -4.01 -29.40 4.99
C LYS A 110 -3.38 -29.76 6.34
N TYR A 111 -2.71 -28.82 7.01
CA TYR A 111 -2.07 -29.07 8.30
C TYR A 111 -2.98 -28.83 9.50
N ALA A 112 -4.19 -28.30 9.30
CA ALA A 112 -5.22 -28.09 10.33
C ALA A 112 -4.66 -27.47 11.62
N LEU A 113 -3.84 -26.42 11.48
CA LEU A 113 -3.21 -25.75 12.61
C LEU A 113 -4.27 -25.14 13.53
N ASN A 114 -4.31 -25.57 14.79
CA ASN A 114 -5.24 -25.03 15.80
C ASN A 114 -4.73 -23.71 16.42
N ILE A 115 -4.15 -22.84 15.59
CA ILE A 115 -3.55 -21.56 15.99
C ILE A 115 -4.19 -20.48 15.12
N PRO A 116 -4.75 -19.40 15.72
CA PRO A 116 -5.28 -18.29 14.93
C PRO A 116 -4.18 -17.71 14.04
N TYR A 117 -4.49 -17.55 12.75
CA TYR A 117 -3.55 -16.98 11.78
C TYR A 117 -4.23 -15.90 10.94
N ARG A 118 -3.41 -15.01 10.40
CA ARG A 118 -3.81 -14.03 9.38
C ARG A 118 -2.88 -14.17 8.20
N ILE A 119 -3.45 -14.36 7.01
CA ILE A 119 -2.69 -14.34 5.76
C ILE A 119 -2.60 -12.88 5.31
N SER A 120 -1.39 -12.43 5.00
CA SER A 120 -1.07 -11.12 4.43
C SER A 120 -0.21 -11.30 3.17
N LYS A 121 0.06 -10.20 2.45
CA LYS A 121 0.85 -10.23 1.21
C LYS A 121 2.23 -10.88 1.46
N GLY A 122 2.39 -12.12 0.99
CA GLY A 122 3.65 -12.88 1.08
C GLY A 122 3.98 -13.43 2.46
N SER A 123 3.08 -13.38 3.43
CA SER A 123 3.36 -13.85 4.80
C SER A 123 2.13 -14.41 5.50
N VAL A 124 2.36 -15.28 6.48
CA VAL A 124 1.35 -15.76 7.42
C VAL A 124 1.78 -15.31 8.80
N THR A 125 0.91 -14.58 9.48
CA THR A 125 1.12 -14.18 10.87
C THR A 125 0.35 -15.14 11.76
N PHE A 126 1.04 -15.84 12.64
CA PHE A 126 0.43 -16.71 13.65
C PHE A 126 0.34 -15.96 14.97
N GLN A 127 -0.83 -16.02 15.60
CA GLN A 127 -1.04 -15.46 16.93
C GLN A 127 -0.81 -16.56 17.98
N LEU A 128 0.34 -16.52 18.62
CA LEU A 128 0.71 -17.47 19.66
C LEU A 128 0.32 -16.92 21.04
N SER A 129 -0.12 -17.79 21.95
CA SER A 129 -0.29 -17.42 23.36
C SER A 129 1.06 -17.13 24.00
N LYS A 130 1.11 -16.09 24.84
CA LYS A 130 2.30 -15.70 25.60
C LYS A 130 2.80 -16.90 26.42
N GLY A 131 4.02 -17.38 26.13
CA GLY A 131 4.65 -18.52 26.83
C GLY A 131 5.11 -19.69 25.93
N ILE A 132 4.71 -19.75 24.66
CA ILE A 132 5.10 -20.85 23.75
C ILE A 132 6.54 -20.70 23.23
N LEU A 133 7.05 -19.47 23.13
CA LEU A 133 8.43 -19.19 22.73
C LEU A 133 9.20 -18.76 23.99
N SER A 134 9.74 -19.74 24.71
CA SER A 134 10.86 -19.46 25.62
C SER A 134 12.13 -19.35 24.77
N PRO A 135 13.03 -18.39 25.05
CA PRO A 135 14.25 -18.17 24.27
C PRO A 135 15.15 -19.41 24.21
#